data_AF-A0A2I2GQ33-F1
#
_entry.id   AF-A0A2I2GQ33-F1
#
_cell.length_a   1.000
_cell.length_b   1.000
_cell.length_c   1.000
_cell.angle_alpha   90.00
_cell.angle_beta   90.00
_cell.angle_gamma   90.00
#
_symmetry.space_group_name_H-M   'P 1'
#
loop_
_entity.id
_entity.type
_entity.pdbx_description
1 polymer ?
#
loop_
_entity_poly.entity_id
_entity_poly.type
_entity_poly.pdbx_seq_one_letter_code
_entity_poly.pdbx_strand_id
1 'polypeptide(L)'
;MVSLHTLLTSALALTGTTAAASTNSTNTLNITVIGAHNNQSTLECWALTPGFAHSTQPGTEQNMLQAMGPAAGGSNVSYMVIQPRTDNGLHNAPTAQWVIFLSGLAHIALPHSPEEAYIRGGKYGAILALDTPDRSDGHLTDYPSDEETVAVEVPLAAVPGHRVLHGGGCKEEQKW
;
A
#
# COMPACT_ATOMS: atom_id res chain seq x y z
N MET A 1 82.18 8.90 8.04
CA MET A 1 81.16 8.10 7.31
C MET A 1 80.00 7.87 8.27
N VAL A 2 78.90 8.62 8.11
CA VAL A 2 77.64 8.37 8.85
C VAL A 2 76.55 8.36 7.80
N SER A 3 75.88 7.22 7.66
CA SER A 3 74.91 6.92 6.61
C SER A 3 73.51 7.36 7.06
N LEU A 4 72.84 8.11 6.20
CA LEU A 4 71.50 8.64 6.41
C LEU A 4 70.48 7.61 5.89
N HIS A 5 69.59 7.11 6.74
CA HIS A 5 68.50 6.21 6.33
C HIS A 5 67.19 6.98 6.23
N THR A 6 66.69 7.14 5.01
CA THR A 6 65.43 7.79 4.68
C THR A 6 64.29 6.78 4.84
N LEU A 7 63.37 7.02 5.78
CA LEU A 7 62.14 6.22 5.97
C LEU A 7 61.05 6.72 5.02
N LEU A 8 60.59 5.87 4.10
CA LEU A 8 59.40 6.11 3.27
C LEU A 8 58.14 5.66 4.02
N THR A 9 57.27 6.60 4.39
CA THR A 9 55.91 6.31 4.87
C THR A 9 54.96 6.13 3.69
N SER A 10 54.38 4.94 3.54
CA SER A 10 53.35 4.65 2.53
C SER A 10 51.97 5.03 3.06
N ALA A 11 51.27 5.94 2.39
CA ALA A 11 49.89 6.30 2.70
C ALA A 11 48.92 5.35 1.98
N LEU A 12 48.14 4.58 2.74
CA LEU A 12 47.07 3.72 2.22
C LEU A 12 45.80 4.56 2.01
N ALA A 13 45.42 4.81 0.77
CA ALA A 13 44.15 5.46 0.45
C ALA A 13 43.01 4.45 0.59
N LEU A 14 42.15 4.64 1.59
CA LEU A 14 40.92 3.86 1.77
C LEU A 14 39.88 4.35 0.74
N THR A 15 39.72 3.61 -0.36
CA THR A 15 38.60 3.84 -1.28
C THR A 15 37.34 3.24 -0.66
N GLY A 16 36.56 4.09 0.01
CA GLY A 16 35.22 3.75 0.48
C GLY A 16 34.30 3.50 -0.71
N THR A 17 33.86 2.26 -0.88
CA THR A 17 32.79 1.89 -1.81
C THR A 17 31.47 2.42 -1.29
N THR A 18 30.97 3.51 -1.88
CA THR A 18 29.57 3.91 -1.70
C THR A 18 28.69 2.87 -2.37
N ALA A 19 28.01 2.03 -1.58
CA ALA A 19 26.95 1.18 -2.08
C ALA A 19 25.83 2.10 -2.59
N ALA A 20 25.64 2.16 -3.90
CA ALA A 20 24.47 2.79 -4.48
C ALA A 20 23.24 2.03 -3.95
N ALA A 21 22.33 2.72 -3.28
CA ALA A 21 21.05 2.17 -2.91
C ALA A 21 20.33 1.73 -4.19
N SER A 22 20.04 0.43 -4.31
CA SER A 22 19.22 -0.10 -5.39
C SER A 22 17.82 0.49 -5.24
N THR A 23 17.47 1.47 -6.06
CA THR A 23 16.08 1.87 -6.25
C THR A 23 15.39 0.71 -6.96
N ASN A 24 14.81 -0.20 -6.20
CA ASN A 24 14.01 -1.29 -6.74
C ASN A 24 12.73 -0.64 -7.29
N SER A 25 12.78 -0.12 -8.52
CA SER A 25 11.58 0.43 -9.17
C SER A 25 10.61 -0.72 -9.31
N THR A 26 9.54 -0.76 -8.50
CA THR A 26 8.56 -1.82 -8.68
C THR A 26 7.89 -1.64 -10.04
N ASN A 27 7.77 -2.74 -10.78
CA ASN A 27 7.08 -2.73 -12.06
C ASN A 27 5.56 -2.73 -11.90
N THR A 28 5.02 -2.67 -10.68
CA THR A 28 3.59 -2.70 -10.39
C THR A 28 3.27 -2.08 -9.05
N LEU A 29 2.02 -1.71 -8.85
CA LEU A 29 1.51 -1.25 -7.56
C LEU A 29 1.35 -2.43 -6.60
N ASN A 30 1.96 -2.31 -5.42
CA ASN A 30 1.68 -3.21 -4.32
C ASN A 30 0.68 -2.56 -3.34
N ILE A 31 -0.28 -3.33 -2.88
CA ILE A 31 -1.42 -2.83 -2.11
C ILE A 31 -1.74 -3.72 -0.91
N THR A 32 -2.04 -3.09 0.21
CA THR A 32 -2.68 -3.78 1.35
C THR A 32 -4.11 -4.14 0.96
N VAL A 33 -4.48 -5.39 1.22
CA VAL A 33 -5.80 -5.94 0.95
C VAL A 33 -6.40 -6.46 2.24
N ILE A 34 -7.67 -6.11 2.48
CA ILE A 34 -8.50 -6.79 3.48
C ILE A 34 -9.23 -7.92 2.75
N GLY A 35 -8.71 -9.13 2.91
CA GLY A 35 -9.24 -10.35 2.30
C GLY A 35 -10.16 -11.11 3.25
N ALA A 36 -10.54 -12.32 2.84
CA ALA A 36 -11.30 -13.22 3.69
C ALA A 36 -10.86 -14.67 3.49
N HIS A 37 -10.70 -15.39 4.60
CA HIS A 37 -10.36 -16.81 4.61
C HIS A 37 -11.01 -17.48 5.82
N ASN A 38 -11.61 -18.66 5.63
CA ASN A 38 -12.32 -19.39 6.70
C ASN A 38 -13.33 -18.54 7.48
N ASN A 39 -14.08 -17.69 6.77
CA ASN A 39 -15.09 -16.81 7.37
C ASN A 39 -14.53 -15.75 8.33
N GLN A 40 -13.25 -15.40 8.20
CA GLN A 40 -12.54 -14.38 8.96
C GLN A 40 -11.83 -13.41 8.02
N SER A 41 -11.78 -12.13 8.36
CA SER A 41 -11.03 -11.14 7.58
C SER A 41 -9.52 -11.38 7.71
N THR A 42 -8.79 -11.15 6.63
CA THR A 42 -7.33 -11.29 6.56
C THR A 42 -6.69 -10.00 6.08
N LEU A 43 -5.41 -9.82 6.38
CA LEU A 43 -4.59 -8.78 5.76
C LEU A 43 -3.56 -9.45 4.86
N GLU A 44 -3.40 -8.91 3.66
CA GLU A 44 -2.43 -9.40 2.69
C GLU A 44 -1.77 -8.24 1.94
N CYS A 45 -0.56 -8.47 1.47
CA CYS A 45 0.13 -7.56 0.56
C CYS A 45 0.10 -8.17 -0.84
N TRP A 46 -0.52 -7.49 -1.79
CA TRP A 46 -0.67 -7.96 -3.16
C TRP A 46 0.14 -7.11 -4.12
N ALA A 47 0.73 -7.74 -5.15
CA ALA A 47 1.25 -7.07 -6.33
C ALA A 47 0.23 -7.18 -7.46
N LEU A 48 -0.20 -6.05 -8.03
CA LEU A 48 -1.20 -6.08 -9.10
C LEU A 48 -0.62 -6.61 -10.42
N THR A 49 -1.49 -7.15 -11.26
CA THR A 49 -1.12 -7.66 -12.59
C THR A 49 -2.20 -7.32 -13.63
N PRO A 50 -1.81 -6.95 -14.86
CA PRO A 50 -0.44 -6.67 -15.30
C PRO A 50 0.18 -5.47 -14.54
N GLY A 51 1.50 -5.35 -14.56
CA GLY A 51 2.20 -4.21 -13.97
C GLY A 51 1.93 -2.89 -14.71
N PHE A 52 2.65 -1.84 -14.35
CA PHE A 52 2.52 -0.55 -14.99
C PHE A 52 2.82 -0.63 -16.50
N ALA A 53 2.01 0.06 -17.31
CA ALA A 53 2.21 0.22 -18.74
C ALA A 53 2.17 1.70 -19.13
N HIS A 54 2.87 2.08 -20.19
CA HIS A 54 2.82 3.45 -20.70
C HIS A 54 1.44 3.76 -21.30
N SER A 55 0.89 4.92 -20.95
CA SER A 55 -0.29 5.45 -21.62
C SER A 55 0.02 5.85 -23.06
N THR A 56 -0.93 5.58 -23.95
CA THR A 56 -0.96 6.06 -25.34
C THR A 56 -1.99 7.16 -25.57
N GLN A 57 -2.70 7.58 -24.51
CA GLN A 57 -3.78 8.57 -24.63
C GLN A 57 -3.24 10.00 -24.57
N PRO A 58 -3.68 10.89 -25.47
CA PRO A 58 -3.35 12.32 -25.38
C PRO A 58 -3.63 12.88 -23.98
N GLY A 59 -2.69 13.66 -23.44
CA GLY A 59 -2.78 14.26 -22.10
C GLY A 59 -2.26 13.38 -20.96
N THR A 60 -2.02 12.08 -21.18
CA THR A 60 -1.33 11.20 -20.22
C THR A 60 -0.21 10.38 -20.85
N GLU A 61 0.08 10.62 -22.12
CA GLU A 61 1.05 9.85 -22.91
C GLU A 61 2.39 9.67 -22.19
N GLN A 62 2.97 8.48 -22.30
CA GLN A 62 4.21 8.05 -21.63
C GLN A 62 4.14 7.96 -20.09
N ASN A 63 3.06 8.36 -19.43
CA ASN A 63 2.91 8.10 -18.00
C ASN A 63 2.71 6.61 -17.72
N MET A 64 3.22 6.15 -16.59
CA MET A 64 3.01 4.77 -16.12
C MET A 64 1.61 4.64 -15.53
N LEU A 65 0.81 3.74 -16.09
CA LEU A 65 -0.56 3.45 -15.68
C LEU A 65 -0.67 2.05 -15.11
N GLN A 66 -1.27 1.94 -13.93
CA GLN A 66 -1.67 0.66 -13.34
C GLN A 66 -3.17 0.50 -13.54
N ALA A 67 -3.60 -0.63 -14.11
CA ALA A 67 -5.02 -0.98 -14.12
C ALA A 67 -5.48 -1.34 -12.70
N MET A 68 -6.55 -0.69 -12.23
CA MET A 68 -7.12 -0.88 -10.89
C MET A 68 -8.35 -1.81 -10.88
N GLY A 69 -8.71 -2.36 -12.05
CA GLY A 69 -9.94 -3.15 -12.23
C GLY A 69 -11.15 -2.28 -12.62
N PRO A 70 -12.22 -2.91 -13.12
CA PRO A 70 -13.43 -2.20 -13.53
C PRO A 70 -14.27 -1.78 -12.32
N ALA A 71 -14.72 -0.53 -12.29
CA ALA A 71 -15.71 -0.06 -11.33
C ALA A 71 -17.08 -0.71 -11.59
N ALA A 72 -17.87 -0.91 -10.53
CA ALA A 72 -19.23 -1.45 -10.63
C ALA A 72 -20.16 -0.43 -11.29
N GLY A 73 -20.56 -0.70 -12.54
CA GLY A 73 -21.52 0.14 -13.25
C GLY A 73 -22.83 0.29 -12.49
N GLY A 74 -23.34 1.52 -12.40
CA GLY A 74 -24.57 1.83 -11.65
C GLY A 74 -24.40 1.94 -10.13
N SER A 75 -23.20 1.73 -9.59
CA SER A 75 -22.90 1.99 -8.17
C SER A 75 -22.37 3.41 -7.99
N ASN A 76 -22.62 4.00 -6.82
CA ASN A 76 -22.08 5.32 -6.48
C ASN A 76 -20.60 5.20 -6.10
N VAL A 77 -19.81 6.16 -6.56
CA VAL A 77 -18.50 6.46 -5.98
C VAL A 77 -18.72 7.49 -4.88
N SER A 78 -18.28 7.20 -3.66
CA SER A 78 -18.47 8.08 -2.50
C SER A 78 -17.21 8.90 -2.23
N TYR A 79 -17.40 10.15 -1.83
CA TYR A 79 -16.37 10.97 -1.20
C TYR A 79 -16.79 11.16 0.25
N MET A 80 -15.98 10.67 1.18
CA MET A 80 -16.32 10.61 2.59
C MET A 80 -15.33 11.43 3.41
N VAL A 81 -15.86 12.22 4.33
CA VAL A 81 -15.09 12.95 5.34
C VAL A 81 -15.41 12.34 6.69
N ILE A 82 -14.40 11.76 7.31
CA ILE A 82 -14.50 11.07 8.60
C ILE A 82 -13.91 11.98 9.66
N GLN A 83 -14.66 12.18 10.74
CA GLN A 83 -14.26 13.07 11.82
C GLN A 83 -12.98 12.56 12.52
N PRO A 84 -12.17 13.45 13.11
CA PRO A 84 -10.99 13.04 13.88
C PRO A 84 -11.36 12.08 15.01
N ARG A 85 -10.44 11.16 15.36
CA ARG A 85 -10.60 10.22 16.49
C ARG A 85 -11.89 9.38 16.43
N THR A 86 -12.33 9.03 15.22
CA THR A 86 -13.52 8.18 15.04
C THR A 86 -13.16 6.70 15.12
N ASP A 87 -13.92 5.92 15.87
CA ASP A 87 -13.86 4.46 15.88
C ASP A 87 -15.12 3.93 15.17
N ASN A 88 -14.94 3.27 14.02
CA ASN A 88 -16.03 2.65 13.27
C ASN A 88 -16.32 1.21 13.72
N GLY A 89 -15.52 0.68 14.66
CA GLY A 89 -15.70 -0.64 15.24
C GLY A 89 -15.58 -1.77 14.22
N LEU A 90 -16.11 -2.94 14.60
CA LEU A 90 -16.16 -4.14 13.77
C LEU A 90 -17.20 -4.01 12.65
N HIS A 91 -16.78 -4.15 11.41
CA HIS A 91 -17.66 -4.16 10.23
C HIS A 91 -17.01 -4.87 9.04
N ASN A 92 -17.80 -5.14 8.01
CA ASN A 92 -17.35 -5.63 6.72
C ASN A 92 -17.30 -4.49 5.70
N ALA A 93 -16.56 -4.68 4.61
CA ALA A 93 -16.78 -3.86 3.42
C ALA A 93 -18.20 -4.12 2.87
N PRO A 94 -19.03 -3.09 2.60
CA PRO A 94 -20.38 -3.27 2.06
C PRO A 94 -20.41 -3.92 0.68
N THR A 95 -19.33 -3.80 -0.08
CA THR A 95 -19.07 -4.46 -1.36
C THR A 95 -17.56 -4.57 -1.55
N ALA A 96 -17.10 -5.39 -2.49
CA ALA A 96 -15.72 -5.34 -2.94
C ALA A 96 -15.42 -3.94 -3.49
N GLN A 97 -14.45 -3.24 -2.91
CA GLN A 97 -14.20 -1.84 -3.26
C GLN A 97 -12.76 -1.41 -3.02
N TRP A 98 -12.33 -0.40 -3.77
CA TRP A 98 -11.19 0.42 -3.38
C TRP A 98 -11.61 1.37 -2.29
N VAL A 99 -10.77 1.53 -1.27
CA VAL A 99 -10.83 2.67 -0.34
C VAL A 99 -9.52 3.44 -0.51
N ILE A 100 -9.64 4.69 -0.98
CA ILE A 100 -8.50 5.55 -1.27
C ILE A 100 -8.50 6.70 -0.26
N PHE A 101 -7.66 6.58 0.75
CA PHE A 101 -7.47 7.64 1.74
C PHE A 101 -6.67 8.78 1.12
N LEU A 102 -7.29 9.95 1.02
CA LEU A 102 -6.69 11.17 0.50
C LEU A 102 -5.91 11.94 1.57
N SER A 103 -6.34 11.86 2.84
CA SER A 103 -5.71 12.48 4.02
C SER A 103 -5.95 11.63 5.27
N GLY A 104 -5.35 12.02 6.40
CA GLY A 104 -5.56 11.37 7.69
C GLY A 104 -4.86 10.03 7.81
N LEU A 105 -5.36 9.21 8.74
CA LEU A 105 -4.80 7.90 9.07
C LEU A 105 -5.94 6.93 9.38
N ALA A 106 -5.97 5.80 8.69
CA ALA A 106 -6.80 4.66 9.05
C ALA A 106 -5.92 3.60 9.75
N HIS A 107 -6.40 3.07 10.87
CA HIS A 107 -5.84 1.88 11.51
C HIS A 107 -6.82 0.74 11.32
N ILE A 108 -6.33 -0.38 10.79
CA ILE A 108 -7.10 -1.58 10.52
C ILE A 108 -6.54 -2.72 11.36
N ALA A 109 -7.41 -3.41 12.09
CA ALA A 109 -7.07 -4.57 12.90
C ALA A 109 -8.03 -5.74 12.64
N LEU A 110 -7.58 -6.95 12.94
CA LEU A 110 -8.36 -8.18 12.72
C LEU A 110 -8.80 -8.79 14.06
N PRO A 111 -10.07 -9.25 14.20
CA PRO A 111 -10.54 -9.84 15.46
C PRO A 111 -9.79 -11.11 15.89
N HIS A 112 -9.27 -11.87 14.92
CA HIS A 112 -8.70 -13.22 15.13
C HIS A 112 -7.21 -13.30 14.79
N SER A 113 -6.54 -12.18 14.55
CA SER A 113 -5.13 -12.11 14.17
C SER A 113 -4.46 -10.90 14.81
N PRO A 114 -3.19 -11.01 15.23
CA PRO A 114 -2.43 -9.85 15.73
C PRO A 114 -1.97 -8.92 14.60
N GLU A 115 -2.22 -9.26 13.33
CA GLU A 115 -1.86 -8.41 12.20
C GLU A 115 -2.72 -7.14 12.17
N GLU A 116 -2.06 -6.03 11.90
CA GLU A 116 -2.68 -4.72 11.75
C GLU A 116 -2.03 -3.94 10.60
N ALA A 117 -2.72 -2.93 10.10
CA ALA A 117 -2.21 -2.03 9.08
C ALA A 117 -2.56 -0.58 9.39
N TYR A 118 -1.58 0.31 9.25
CA TYR A 118 -1.78 1.75 9.30
C TYR A 118 -1.68 2.33 7.89
N ILE A 119 -2.76 2.93 7.42
CA ILE A 119 -2.87 3.49 6.08
C ILE A 119 -2.96 5.00 6.19
N ARG A 120 -1.81 5.65 6.02
CA ARG A 120 -1.76 7.11 5.89
C ARG A 120 -2.30 7.52 4.53
N GLY A 121 -3.18 8.52 4.52
CA GLY A 121 -3.70 9.10 3.29
C GLY A 121 -2.61 9.69 2.39
N GLY A 122 -2.92 9.82 1.11
CA GLY A 122 -2.03 10.38 0.09
C GLY A 122 -1.46 9.32 -0.85
N LYS A 123 -0.18 9.47 -1.25
CA LYS A 123 0.48 8.68 -2.32
C LYS A 123 0.28 7.16 -2.19
N TYR A 124 0.25 6.65 -0.96
CA TYR A 124 0.19 5.23 -0.62
C TYR A 124 -1.07 4.83 0.14
N GLY A 125 -2.10 5.70 0.11
CA GLY A 125 -3.30 5.61 0.93
C GLY A 125 -4.40 4.73 0.34
N ALA A 126 -4.14 3.99 -0.74
CA ALA A 126 -5.12 3.06 -1.28
C ALA A 126 -5.06 1.70 -0.58
N ILE A 127 -6.23 1.09 -0.37
CA ILE A 127 -6.40 -0.33 -0.03
C ILE A 127 -7.51 -0.93 -0.87
N LEU A 128 -7.49 -2.26 -0.95
CA LEU A 128 -8.58 -3.04 -1.53
C LEU A 128 -9.31 -3.79 -0.41
N ALA A 129 -10.60 -3.55 -0.23
CA ALA A 129 -11.41 -4.23 0.77
C ALA A 129 -12.34 -5.23 0.08
N LEU A 130 -12.17 -6.51 0.38
CA LEU A 130 -12.87 -7.65 -0.25
C LEU A 130 -13.62 -8.51 0.77
N ASP A 131 -13.53 -8.16 2.04
CA ASP A 131 -14.08 -8.91 3.17
C ASP A 131 -15.55 -8.59 3.39
N THR A 132 -16.37 -8.87 2.38
CA THR A 132 -17.81 -8.61 2.39
C THR A 132 -18.55 -9.53 3.38
N PRO A 133 -19.79 -9.19 3.79
CA PRO A 133 -20.53 -9.96 4.80
C PRO A 133 -20.76 -11.44 4.46
N ASP A 134 -20.72 -11.82 3.18
CA ASP A 134 -20.82 -13.21 2.71
C ASP A 134 -19.49 -13.98 2.81
N ARG A 135 -18.39 -13.31 3.21
CA ARG A 135 -17.02 -13.86 3.18
C ARG A 135 -16.35 -13.88 4.54
N SER A 136 -16.66 -12.95 5.43
CA SER A 136 -16.03 -12.87 6.76
C SER A 136 -16.93 -12.23 7.81
N ASP A 137 -16.50 -12.31 9.06
CA ASP A 137 -17.07 -11.57 10.21
C ASP A 137 -16.56 -10.13 10.36
N GLY A 138 -15.69 -9.67 9.45
CA GLY A 138 -15.25 -8.28 9.32
C GLY A 138 -13.91 -7.94 9.96
N HIS A 139 -13.56 -6.67 9.87
CA HIS A 139 -12.36 -6.06 10.44
C HIS A 139 -12.75 -4.87 11.34
N LEU A 140 -11.82 -4.44 12.19
CA LEU A 140 -11.96 -3.20 12.95
C LEU A 140 -11.28 -2.07 12.19
N THR A 141 -11.92 -0.90 12.15
CA THR A 141 -11.27 0.34 11.68
C THR A 141 -11.49 1.47 12.65
N ASP A 142 -10.41 2.14 13.03
CA ASP A 142 -10.43 3.45 13.67
C ASP A 142 -9.58 4.46 12.90
N TYR A 143 -9.84 5.74 13.16
CA TYR A 143 -9.19 6.88 12.53
C TYR A 143 -8.53 7.72 13.62
N PRO A 144 -7.31 7.34 14.04
CA PRO A 144 -6.73 7.87 15.27
C PRO A 144 -6.10 9.25 15.09
N SER A 145 -6.18 9.89 13.93
CA SER A 145 -5.62 11.23 13.74
C SER A 145 -6.44 12.33 14.42
N ASP A 146 -5.78 13.45 14.73
CA ASP A 146 -6.44 14.70 15.15
C ASP A 146 -7.00 15.52 13.97
N GLU A 147 -6.66 15.12 12.73
CA GLU A 147 -7.23 15.65 11.50
C GLU A 147 -8.29 14.70 10.94
N GLU A 148 -9.16 15.24 10.07
CA GLU A 148 -10.15 14.45 9.33
C GLU A 148 -9.47 13.46 8.39
N THR A 149 -9.99 12.23 8.37
CA THR A 149 -9.64 11.26 7.34
C THR A 149 -10.60 11.43 6.18
N VAL A 150 -10.07 11.75 5.00
CA VAL A 150 -10.85 11.85 3.77
C VAL A 150 -10.60 10.61 2.93
N ALA A 151 -11.67 9.97 2.45
CA ALA A 151 -11.60 8.77 1.63
C ALA A 151 -12.49 8.86 0.38
N VAL A 152 -12.07 8.16 -0.67
CA VAL A 152 -12.92 7.85 -1.82
C VAL A 152 -13.16 6.36 -1.85
N GLU A 153 -14.41 5.93 -1.92
CA GLU A 153 -14.75 4.52 -2.07
C GLU A 153 -15.24 4.24 -3.49
N VAL A 154 -14.63 3.26 -4.13
CA VAL A 154 -14.96 2.87 -5.52
C VAL A 154 -15.37 1.39 -5.53
N PRO A 155 -16.68 1.12 -5.60
CA PRO A 155 -17.19 -0.24 -5.79
C PRO A 155 -16.60 -0.90 -7.04
N LEU A 156 -16.23 -2.17 -6.93
CA LEU A 156 -15.65 -2.95 -8.02
C LEU A 156 -16.65 -3.91 -8.65
N ALA A 157 -16.63 -3.98 -9.98
CA ALA A 157 -17.32 -5.05 -10.71
C ALA A 157 -16.53 -6.37 -10.65
N ALA A 158 -15.20 -6.28 -10.57
CA ALA A 158 -14.32 -7.43 -10.49
C ALA A 158 -13.01 -7.06 -9.78
N VAL A 159 -12.46 -8.00 -9.02
CA VAL A 159 -11.14 -7.90 -8.38
C VAL A 159 -10.06 -7.86 -9.47
N PRO A 160 -9.09 -6.94 -9.42
CA PRO A 160 -8.00 -6.89 -10.39
C PRO A 160 -7.13 -8.15 -10.32
N GLY A 161 -6.45 -8.47 -11.43
CA GLY A 161 -5.42 -9.50 -11.43
C GLY A 161 -4.32 -9.16 -10.44
N HIS A 162 -3.81 -10.15 -9.71
CA HIS A 162 -2.80 -9.93 -8.68
C HIS A 162 -1.99 -11.20 -8.38
N ARG A 163 -0.90 -11.02 -7.62
CA ARG A 163 -0.18 -12.07 -6.91
C ARG A 163 -0.03 -11.67 -5.45
N VAL A 164 -0.38 -12.58 -4.55
CA VAL A 164 -0.12 -12.40 -3.11
C VAL A 164 1.39 -12.47 -2.87
N LEU A 165 1.95 -11.45 -2.23
CA LEU A 165 3.37 -11.40 -1.85
C LEU A 165 3.59 -12.05 -0.48
N HIS A 166 2.74 -11.74 0.48
CA HIS A 166 2.74 -12.31 1.83
C HIS A 166 1.44 -11.95 2.57
N GLY A 167 1.18 -12.63 3.70
CA GLY A 167 0.20 -12.20 4.70
C GLY A 167 0.66 -10.93 5.44
N GLY A 168 -0.28 -10.23 6.07
CA GLY A 168 -0.10 -8.89 6.61
C GLY A 168 -0.13 -7.81 5.53
N GLY A 169 -0.39 -6.57 5.94
CA GLY A 169 -0.41 -5.41 5.03
C GLY A 169 0.96 -5.10 4.40
N CYS A 170 0.96 -4.38 3.29
CA CYS A 170 2.21 -3.92 2.67
C CYS A 170 2.91 -2.87 3.55
N LYS A 171 4.21 -3.03 3.75
CA LYS A 171 5.08 -2.02 4.37
C LYS A 171 5.29 -0.86 3.42
N GLU A 172 5.60 0.32 3.95
CA GLU A 172 5.73 1.55 3.14
C GLU A 172 6.77 1.40 2.02
N GLU A 173 7.90 0.74 2.29
CA GLU A 173 8.98 0.51 1.33
C GLU A 173 8.61 -0.48 0.23
N GLN A 174 7.49 -1.20 0.39
CA GLN A 174 7.04 -2.22 -0.55
C GLN A 174 5.98 -1.70 -1.51
N LYS A 175 5.36 -0.54 -1.25
CA LYS A 175 4.14 -0.15 -1.98
C LYS A 175 4.43 0.17 -3.46
N TRP A 176 5.60 0.69 -3.79
CA TRP A 176 6.06 1.15 -5.12
C TRP A 176 7.56 0.87 -5.32
#